data_AF-A0A448VPU8-F1
#
_entry.id   AF-A0A448VPU8-F1
#
_cell.length_a   1.000
_cell.length_b   1.000
_cell.length_c   1.000
_cell.angle_alpha   90.00
_cell.angle_beta   90.00
_cell.angle_gamma   90.00
#
_symmetry.space_group_name_H-M   'P 1'
#
loop_
_entity.id
_entity.type
_entity.pdbx_description
1 polymer ?
#
loop_
_entity_poly.entity_id
_entity_poly.type
_entity_poly.pdbx_seq_one_letter_code
_entity_poly.pdbx_strand_id
1 'polypeptide(L)'
;MNKQKRFYDVYVSYPPNISKDRIDASIRENLSEKEAEDLIWALKERPQAIIAEHCTPEERENAQHYFSYIGLDVITRRSLEFAPEAEQELEEDNPKTLSQCPVCQTMLENPEATECPTCHEFIYALSEENIARKRIEWQEKLAFEARRQSEIAHKLQLEKEAEEQRLRKQIRAELEQKMREEQGGNLLSSALMPKKKNISGNITTILLMVAVFVISFIIARFL
;
A
#
# COMPACT_ATOMS: atom_id res chain seq x y z
N MET A 1 -36.95 13.17 -26.50
CA MET A 1 -36.05 12.22 -25.79
C MET A 1 -34.74 12.15 -26.56
N ASN A 2 -33.74 12.92 -26.13
CA ASN A 2 -32.44 12.96 -26.80
C ASN A 2 -31.68 11.68 -26.43
N LYS A 3 -31.69 10.67 -27.31
CA LYS A 3 -30.85 9.48 -27.12
C LYS A 3 -29.40 9.95 -27.32
N GLN A 4 -28.72 10.34 -26.23
CA GLN A 4 -27.28 10.54 -26.23
C GLN A 4 -26.66 9.31 -26.91
N LYS A 5 -26.03 9.52 -28.07
CA LYS A 5 -25.32 8.46 -28.78
C LYS A 5 -24.26 7.93 -27.82
N ARG A 6 -24.34 6.64 -27.50
CA ARG A 6 -23.42 6.00 -26.56
C ARG A 6 -22.23 5.49 -27.36
N PHE A 7 -21.09 6.13 -27.17
CA PHE A 7 -19.83 5.70 -27.76
C PHE A 7 -19.03 4.83 -26.78
N TYR A 8 -18.21 3.94 -27.33
CA TYR A 8 -17.42 2.99 -26.57
C TYR A 8 -16.00 2.89 -27.11
N ASP A 9 -15.05 2.69 -26.19
CA ASP A 9 -13.65 2.41 -26.50
C ASP A 9 -13.39 0.93 -26.26
N VAL A 10 -12.71 0.29 -27.20
CA VAL A 10 -12.41 -1.14 -27.18
C VAL A 10 -10.90 -1.34 -26.97
N TYR A 11 -10.58 -1.99 -25.86
CA TYR A 11 -9.22 -2.35 -25.50
C TYR A 11 -9.04 -3.86 -25.61
N VAL A 12 -7.83 -4.29 -25.98
CA VAL A 12 -7.45 -5.70 -25.94
C VAL A 12 -6.23 -5.93 -25.07
N SER A 13 -6.12 -7.14 -24.54
CA SER A 13 -4.97 -7.58 -23.74
C SER A 13 -4.72 -9.07 -23.90
N TYR A 14 -3.51 -9.51 -23.52
CA TYR A 14 -3.21 -10.93 -23.46
C TYR A 14 -3.94 -11.58 -22.26
N PRO A 15 -4.70 -12.67 -22.47
CA PRO A 15 -5.30 -13.42 -21.38
C PRO A 15 -4.22 -14.02 -20.45
N PRO A 16 -4.45 -14.06 -19.14
CA PRO A 16 -3.43 -14.38 -18.14
C PRO A 16 -2.94 -15.84 -18.18
N ASN A 17 -3.69 -16.75 -18.78
CA ASN A 17 -3.46 -18.20 -18.72
C ASN A 17 -3.00 -18.82 -20.06
N ILE A 18 -2.72 -18.02 -21.08
CA ILE A 18 -2.33 -18.51 -22.41
C ILE A 18 -0.95 -17.96 -22.78
N SER A 19 -0.12 -18.79 -23.42
CA SER A 19 1.19 -18.39 -23.90
C SER A 19 1.09 -17.31 -24.98
N LYS A 20 1.77 -16.18 -24.79
CA LYS A 20 1.78 -15.04 -25.71
C LYS A 20 2.15 -15.44 -27.14
N ASP A 21 3.14 -16.30 -27.32
CA ASP A 21 3.60 -16.77 -28.63
C ASP A 21 2.50 -17.48 -29.45
N ARG A 22 1.57 -18.17 -28.79
CA ARG A 22 0.42 -18.82 -29.47
C ARG A 22 -0.61 -17.79 -29.94
N ILE A 23 -0.77 -16.73 -29.17
CA ILE A 23 -1.71 -15.65 -29.51
C ILE A 23 -1.10 -14.79 -30.62
N ASP A 24 0.21 -14.50 -30.58
CA ASP A 24 0.92 -13.78 -31.63
C ASP A 24 0.83 -14.52 -32.98
N ALA A 25 0.92 -15.86 -32.98
CA ALA A 25 0.68 -16.67 -34.17
C ALA A 25 -0.78 -16.53 -34.67
N SER A 26 -1.76 -16.59 -33.77
CA SER A 26 -3.18 -16.42 -34.13
C SER A 26 -3.50 -15.02 -34.66
N ILE A 27 -2.87 -13.98 -34.12
CA ILE A 27 -2.97 -12.60 -34.60
C ILE A 27 -2.46 -12.52 -36.04
N ARG A 28 -1.26 -13.08 -36.32
CA ARG A 28 -0.67 -13.08 -37.67
C ARG A 28 -1.45 -13.90 -38.70
N GLU A 29 -2.18 -14.93 -38.26
CA GLU A 29 -3.04 -15.74 -39.13
C GLU A 29 -4.36 -15.05 -39.50
N ASN A 30 -4.87 -14.16 -38.66
CA ASN A 30 -6.20 -13.56 -38.81
C ASN A 30 -6.18 -12.07 -39.23
N LEU A 31 -5.08 -11.35 -38.99
CA LEU A 31 -4.89 -9.95 -39.40
C LEU A 31 -3.87 -9.82 -40.53
N SER A 32 -3.86 -8.64 -41.18
CA SER A 32 -2.80 -8.32 -42.14
C SER A 32 -1.45 -8.19 -41.45
N GLU A 33 -0.36 -8.49 -42.15
CA GLU A 33 1.01 -8.48 -41.61
C GLU A 33 1.36 -7.18 -40.87
N LYS A 34 0.88 -6.02 -41.38
CA LYS A 34 1.13 -4.71 -40.77
C LYS A 34 0.35 -4.53 -39.47
N GLU A 35 -0.96 -4.80 -39.49
CA GLU A 35 -1.83 -4.64 -38.32
C GLU A 35 -1.47 -5.64 -37.22
N ALA A 36 -1.06 -6.85 -37.59
CA ALA A 36 -0.60 -7.87 -36.67
C ALA A 36 0.66 -7.43 -35.92
N GLU A 37 1.69 -6.95 -36.64
CA GLU A 37 2.92 -6.47 -36.00
C GLU A 37 2.70 -5.22 -35.15
N ASP A 38 1.88 -4.27 -35.62
CA ASP A 38 1.55 -3.05 -34.87
C ASP A 38 0.83 -3.39 -33.56
N LEU A 39 -0.12 -4.34 -33.60
CA LEU A 39 -0.86 -4.78 -32.42
C LEU A 39 0.04 -5.55 -31.43
N ILE A 40 0.87 -6.47 -31.92
CA ILE A 40 1.83 -7.21 -31.10
C ILE A 40 2.82 -6.26 -30.44
N TRP A 41 3.29 -5.25 -31.18
CA TRP A 41 4.19 -4.23 -30.66
C TRP A 41 3.50 -3.39 -29.57
N ALA A 42 2.27 -2.92 -29.81
CA ALA A 42 1.50 -2.16 -28.82
C ALA A 42 1.23 -2.96 -27.53
N LEU A 43 0.95 -4.26 -27.65
CA LEU A 43 0.75 -5.17 -26.51
C LEU A 43 2.05 -5.56 -25.78
N LYS A 44 3.21 -5.42 -26.43
CA LYS A 44 4.53 -5.55 -25.78
C LYS A 44 4.88 -4.32 -24.97
N GLU A 45 4.56 -3.11 -25.48
CA GLU A 45 4.83 -1.86 -24.78
C GLU A 45 3.86 -1.61 -23.62
N ARG A 46 2.58 -1.95 -23.80
CA ARG A 46 1.53 -1.70 -22.82
C ARG A 46 0.72 -2.96 -22.55
N PRO A 47 0.26 -3.19 -21.32
CA PRO A 47 -0.57 -4.35 -21.00
C PRO A 47 -1.93 -4.36 -21.71
N GLN A 48 -2.38 -3.19 -22.20
CA GLN A 48 -3.63 -3.00 -22.93
C GLN A 48 -3.38 -2.13 -24.16
N ALA A 49 -3.84 -2.58 -25.32
CA ALA A 49 -3.81 -1.83 -26.57
C ALA A 49 -5.22 -1.35 -26.93
N ILE A 50 -5.33 -0.10 -27.40
CA ILE A 50 -6.58 0.46 -27.93
C ILE A 50 -6.70 0.03 -29.38
N ILE A 51 -7.82 -0.59 -29.75
CA ILE A 51 -8.06 -0.96 -31.14
C ILE A 51 -9.00 0.03 -31.82
N ALA A 52 -10.01 0.48 -31.09
CA ALA A 52 -11.01 1.36 -31.65
C ALA A 52 -11.53 2.32 -30.58
N GLU A 53 -11.61 3.59 -30.94
CA GLU A 53 -12.10 4.68 -30.10
C GLU A 53 -13.45 5.17 -30.63
N HIS A 54 -14.30 5.67 -29.74
CA HIS A 54 -15.59 6.29 -30.08
C HIS A 54 -16.49 5.42 -30.97
N CYS A 55 -16.49 4.11 -30.75
CA CYS A 55 -17.26 3.17 -31.54
C CYS A 55 -18.74 3.20 -31.19
N THR A 56 -19.58 2.94 -32.20
CA THR A 56 -21.00 2.66 -31.97
C THR A 56 -21.20 1.34 -31.22
N PRO A 57 -22.38 1.11 -30.61
CA PRO A 57 -22.67 -0.15 -29.91
C PRO A 57 -22.50 -1.40 -30.79
N GLU A 58 -22.83 -1.29 -32.10
CA GLU A 58 -22.75 -2.39 -33.07
C GLU A 58 -21.30 -2.70 -33.43
N GLU A 59 -20.48 -1.69 -33.69
CA GLU A 59 -19.04 -1.84 -33.96
C GLU A 59 -18.29 -2.43 -32.76
N ARG A 60 -18.67 -2.01 -31.55
CA ARG A 60 -18.15 -2.56 -30.29
C ARG A 60 -18.43 -4.07 -30.20
N GLU A 61 -19.65 -4.50 -30.49
CA GLU A 61 -20.03 -5.92 -30.45
C GLU A 61 -19.25 -6.73 -31.49
N ASN A 62 -19.14 -6.21 -32.71
CA ASN A 62 -18.36 -6.85 -33.77
C ASN A 62 -16.88 -6.99 -33.39
N ALA A 63 -16.26 -5.93 -32.87
CA ALA A 63 -14.88 -5.96 -32.39
C ALA A 63 -14.71 -6.95 -31.23
N GLN A 64 -15.65 -6.96 -30.28
CA GLN A 64 -15.64 -7.90 -29.16
C GLN A 64 -15.67 -9.35 -29.64
N HIS A 65 -16.54 -9.68 -30.60
CA HIS A 65 -16.62 -11.02 -31.17
C HIS A 65 -15.35 -11.39 -31.95
N TYR A 66 -14.83 -10.47 -32.77
CA TYR A 66 -13.67 -10.71 -33.60
C TYR A 66 -12.39 -10.95 -32.78
N PHE A 67 -12.06 -10.07 -31.83
CA PHE A 67 -10.85 -10.22 -31.02
C PHE A 67 -10.96 -11.32 -29.96
N SER A 68 -12.18 -11.61 -29.47
CA SER A 68 -12.40 -12.78 -28.63
C SER A 68 -12.17 -14.09 -29.40
N TYR A 69 -12.47 -14.14 -30.70
CA TYR A 69 -12.22 -15.32 -31.55
C TYR A 69 -10.71 -15.56 -31.75
N ILE A 70 -9.93 -14.49 -31.89
CA ILE A 70 -8.45 -14.54 -31.97
C ILE A 70 -7.82 -14.98 -30.63
N GLY A 71 -8.59 -14.94 -29.54
CA GLY A 71 -8.14 -15.35 -28.21
C GLY A 71 -7.53 -14.22 -27.38
N LEU A 72 -7.82 -12.97 -27.73
CA LEU A 72 -7.49 -11.80 -26.92
C LEU A 72 -8.59 -11.51 -25.90
N ASP A 73 -8.21 -10.96 -24.74
CA ASP A 73 -9.17 -10.48 -23.75
C ASP A 73 -9.62 -9.06 -24.10
N VAL A 74 -10.92 -8.87 -24.30
CA VAL A 74 -11.50 -7.61 -24.79
C VAL A 74 -12.20 -6.87 -23.66
N ILE A 75 -11.76 -5.64 -23.40
CA ILE A 75 -12.31 -4.75 -22.38
C ILE A 75 -13.00 -3.59 -23.09
N THR A 76 -14.32 -3.49 -22.94
CA THR A 76 -15.09 -2.37 -23.49
C THR A 76 -15.37 -1.32 -22.41
N ARG A 77 -15.02 -0.07 -22.66
CA ARG A 77 -15.33 1.07 -21.78
C ARG A 77 -16.25 2.04 -22.50
N ARG A 78 -17.05 2.78 -21.75
CA ARG A 78 -17.87 3.85 -22.32
C ARG A 78 -16.98 5.06 -22.56
N SER A 79 -16.94 5.56 -23.79
CA SER A 79 -16.24 6.79 -24.12
C SER A 79 -16.98 7.92 -23.42
N LEU A 80 -16.31 8.56 -22.45
CA LEU A 80 -16.80 9.78 -21.84
C LEU A 80 -16.21 10.92 -22.66
N GLU A 81 -17.01 11.48 -23.56
CA GLU A 81 -16.68 12.79 -24.09
C GLU A 81 -16.74 13.76 -22.91
N PHE A 82 -15.65 14.50 -22.67
CA PHE A 82 -15.80 15.79 -22.02
C PHE A 82 -16.82 16.53 -22.86
N ALA A 83 -17.96 16.91 -22.26
CA ALA A 83 -18.86 17.81 -22.94
C ALA A 83 -17.97 18.93 -23.49
N PRO A 84 -18.02 19.25 -24.81
CA PRO A 84 -17.42 20.49 -25.25
C PRO A 84 -17.97 21.52 -24.28
N GLU A 85 -17.09 22.37 -23.72
CA GLU A 85 -17.53 23.59 -23.05
C GLU A 85 -18.59 24.11 -24.01
N ALA A 86 -19.87 23.95 -23.63
CA ALA A 86 -20.95 24.34 -24.51
C ALA A 86 -20.57 25.77 -24.80
N GLU A 87 -20.25 26.06 -26.06
CA GLU A 87 -20.10 27.42 -26.52
C GLU A 87 -21.31 28.08 -25.90
N GLN A 88 -21.04 28.89 -24.87
CA GLN A 88 -22.07 29.53 -24.11
C GLN A 88 -22.67 30.43 -25.18
N GLU A 89 -23.72 29.93 -25.84
CA GLU A 89 -24.72 30.75 -26.45
C GLU A 89 -24.94 31.80 -25.38
N LEU A 90 -24.58 33.03 -25.76
CA LEU A 90 -24.67 34.21 -24.95
C LEU A 90 -26.14 34.31 -24.51
N GLU A 91 -26.50 33.60 -23.44
CA GLU A 91 -27.57 34.00 -22.54
C GLU A 91 -27.03 35.23 -21.81
N GLU A 92 -27.00 36.33 -22.55
CA GLU A 92 -27.25 37.65 -21.99
C GLU A 92 -28.47 37.48 -21.07
N ASP A 93 -28.26 37.74 -19.77
CA ASP A 93 -29.24 37.66 -18.66
C ASP A 93 -29.37 36.35 -17.85
N ASN A 94 -28.27 35.64 -17.59
CA ASN A 94 -28.20 34.80 -16.38
C ASN A 94 -27.01 35.25 -15.49
N PRO A 95 -27.23 35.74 -14.25
CA PRO A 95 -26.13 36.15 -13.38
C PRO A 95 -25.24 34.94 -13.16
N LYS A 96 -24.00 34.99 -13.68
CA LYS A 96 -22.97 33.96 -13.56
C LYS A 96 -23.05 33.30 -12.17
N THR A 97 -23.67 32.12 -12.10
CA THR A 97 -23.74 31.34 -10.87
C THR A 97 -22.33 30.82 -10.63
N LEU A 98 -21.57 31.53 -9.80
CA LEU A 98 -20.21 31.13 -9.46
C LEU A 98 -20.32 29.89 -8.57
N SER A 99 -19.93 28.73 -9.10
CA SER A 99 -19.91 27.47 -8.34
C SER A 99 -18.74 27.39 -7.34
N GLN A 100 -17.78 28.33 -7.44
CA GLN A 100 -16.56 28.37 -6.64
C GLN A 100 -16.29 29.78 -6.12
N CYS A 101 -15.79 29.87 -4.89
CA CYS A 101 -15.32 31.13 -4.33
C CYS A 101 -14.05 31.61 -5.07
N PRO A 102 -13.99 32.86 -5.55
CA PRO A 102 -12.83 33.38 -6.29
C PRO A 102 -11.58 33.56 -5.40
N VAL A 103 -11.72 33.61 -4.08
CA VAL A 103 -10.61 33.83 -3.13
C VAL A 103 -9.99 32.52 -2.69
N CYS A 104 -10.78 31.63 -2.08
CA CYS A 104 -10.30 30.36 -1.51
C CYS A 104 -10.59 29.13 -2.36
N GLN A 105 -11.25 29.28 -3.52
CA GLN A 105 -11.62 28.21 -4.44
C GLN A 105 -12.45 27.09 -3.83
N THR A 106 -13.07 27.33 -2.67
CA THR A 106 -14.02 26.38 -2.09
C THR A 106 -15.27 26.32 -2.97
N MET A 107 -15.73 25.10 -3.25
CA MET A 107 -17.01 24.85 -3.92
C MET A 107 -18.16 25.38 -3.06
N LEU A 108 -19.04 26.18 -3.65
CA LEU A 108 -20.20 26.72 -2.97
C LEU A 108 -21.37 25.74 -3.09
N GLU A 109 -21.90 25.27 -1.96
CA GLU A 109 -23.07 24.39 -1.95
C GLU A 109 -24.34 25.12 -2.42
N ASN A 110 -24.43 26.41 -2.11
CA ASN A 110 -25.52 27.29 -2.53
C ASN A 110 -24.97 28.38 -3.48
N PRO A 111 -25.32 28.37 -4.77
CA PRO A 111 -24.82 29.35 -5.74
C PRO A 111 -25.37 30.77 -5.52
N GLU A 112 -26.40 30.93 -4.69
CA GLU A 112 -26.97 32.21 -4.27
C GLU A 112 -26.35 32.76 -2.98
N ALA A 113 -25.40 32.02 -2.36
CA ALA A 113 -24.75 32.48 -1.14
C ALA A 113 -23.90 33.73 -1.43
N THR A 114 -24.18 34.81 -0.71
CA THR A 114 -23.46 36.09 -0.86
C THR A 114 -22.07 36.05 -0.23
N GLU A 115 -21.87 35.16 0.75
CA GLU A 115 -20.65 35.02 1.56
C GLU A 115 -20.10 33.60 1.46
N CYS A 116 -18.78 33.47 1.34
CA CYS A 116 -18.11 32.17 1.33
C CYS A 116 -18.03 31.57 2.75
N PRO A 117 -18.41 30.30 2.98
CA PRO A 117 -18.34 29.67 4.30
C PRO A 117 -16.92 29.44 4.82
N THR A 118 -15.92 29.41 3.94
CA THR A 118 -14.52 29.12 4.30
C THR A 118 -13.73 30.39 4.60
N CYS A 119 -13.84 31.40 3.74
CA CYS A 119 -13.06 32.63 3.85
C CYS A 119 -13.88 33.85 4.28
N HIS A 120 -15.20 33.69 4.44
CA HIS A 120 -16.12 34.73 4.91
C HIS A 120 -16.12 36.03 4.08
N GLU A 121 -15.71 35.93 2.81
CA GLU A 121 -15.61 37.08 1.91
C GLU A 121 -16.84 37.13 0.99
N PHE A 122 -17.32 38.35 0.70
CA PHE A 122 -18.51 38.59 -0.12
C PHE A 122 -18.20 38.42 -1.61
N ILE A 123 -18.81 37.44 -2.25
CA ILE A 123 -18.45 36.98 -3.60
C ILE A 123 -18.72 38.02 -4.69
N TYR A 124 -19.82 38.79 -4.57
CA TYR A 124 -20.29 39.71 -5.61
C TYR A 124 -19.77 41.15 -5.48
N ALA A 125 -19.05 41.47 -4.39
CA ALA A 125 -18.66 42.86 -4.08
C ALA A 125 -17.17 43.17 -4.36
N LEU A 126 -16.40 42.21 -4.89
CA LEU A 126 -14.95 42.34 -5.02
C LEU A 126 -14.54 42.70 -6.46
N SER A 127 -13.73 43.75 -6.59
CA SER A 127 -12.96 44.00 -7.81
C SER A 127 -11.86 42.93 -7.99
N GLU A 128 -11.41 42.70 -9.22
CA GLU A 128 -10.37 41.71 -9.53
C GLU A 128 -9.07 41.93 -8.74
N GLU A 129 -8.66 43.19 -8.53
CA GLU A 129 -7.50 43.54 -7.71
C GLU A 129 -7.67 43.12 -6.24
N ASN A 130 -8.87 43.32 -5.69
CA ASN A 130 -9.18 42.92 -4.33
C ASN A 130 -9.23 41.39 -4.20
N ILE A 131 -9.75 40.68 -5.21
CA ILE A 131 -9.73 39.21 -5.26
C ILE A 131 -8.28 38.70 -5.23
N ALA A 132 -7.39 39.29 -6.04
CA ALA A 132 -5.98 38.89 -6.10
C ALA A 132 -5.29 39.10 -4.76
N ARG A 133 -5.46 40.29 -4.14
CA ARG A 133 -4.88 40.58 -2.82
C ARG A 133 -5.39 39.59 -1.76
N LYS A 134 -6.69 39.37 -1.70
CA LYS A 134 -7.32 38.44 -0.74
C LYS A 134 -6.87 37.00 -0.93
N ARG A 135 -6.64 36.58 -2.17
CA ARG A 135 -6.09 35.25 -2.48
C ARG A 135 -4.67 35.09 -1.94
N ILE A 136 -3.82 36.10 -2.10
CA ILE A 136 -2.47 36.09 -1.54
C ILE A 136 -2.52 36.03 -0.01
N GLU A 137 -3.32 36.90 0.64
CA GLU A 137 -3.52 36.88 2.09
C GLU A 137 -4.00 35.50 2.59
N TRP A 138 -4.91 34.87 1.86
CA TRP A 138 -5.43 33.54 2.18
C TRP A 138 -4.35 32.45 2.07
N GLN A 139 -3.58 32.47 0.98
CA GLN A 139 -2.48 31.52 0.76
C GLN A 139 -1.39 31.66 1.84
N GLU A 140 -1.05 32.89 2.23
CA GLU A 140 -0.09 33.16 3.30
C GLU A 140 -0.58 32.65 4.66
N LYS A 141 -1.87 32.87 4.98
CA LYS A 141 -2.48 32.33 6.21
C LYS A 141 -2.41 30.81 6.26
N LEU A 142 -2.81 30.13 5.18
CA LEU A 142 -2.75 28.67 5.10
C LEU A 142 -1.31 28.15 5.23
N ALA A 143 -0.36 28.79 4.54
CA ALA A 143 1.05 28.41 4.62
C ALA A 143 1.60 28.59 6.04
N PHE A 144 1.21 29.67 6.72
CA PHE A 144 1.60 29.94 8.11
C PHE A 144 1.04 28.89 9.07
N GLU A 145 -0.24 28.56 8.96
CA GLU A 145 -0.88 27.54 9.80
C GLU A 145 -0.27 26.15 9.58
N ALA A 146 -0.03 25.76 8.31
CA ALA A 146 0.62 24.50 7.98
C ALA A 146 2.04 24.43 8.59
N ARG A 147 2.82 25.51 8.47
CA ARG A 147 4.15 25.59 9.09
C ARG A 147 4.07 25.43 10.61
N ARG A 148 3.16 26.15 11.26
CA ARG A 148 2.94 26.06 12.71
C ARG A 148 2.58 24.64 13.13
N GLN A 149 1.67 23.98 12.42
CA GLN A 149 1.29 22.59 12.70
C GLN A 149 2.47 21.64 12.54
N SER A 150 3.29 21.83 11.50
CA SER A 150 4.49 21.01 11.28
C SER A 150 5.54 21.19 12.40
N GLU A 151 5.73 22.41 12.89
CA GLU A 151 6.64 22.70 14.00
C GLU A 151 6.16 22.06 15.31
N ILE A 152 4.84 22.08 15.57
CA ILE A 152 4.24 21.42 16.74
C ILE A 152 4.40 19.90 16.64
N ALA A 153 4.08 19.33 15.48
CA ALA A 153 4.20 17.89 15.24
C ALA A 153 5.65 17.40 15.43
N HIS A 154 6.62 18.17 14.92
CA HIS A 154 8.04 17.86 15.07
C HIS A 154 8.50 17.92 16.55
N LYS A 155 8.10 18.96 17.30
CA LYS A 155 8.43 19.05 18.74
C LYS A 155 7.84 17.87 19.52
N LEU A 156 6.58 17.52 19.24
CA LEU A 156 5.92 16.39 19.88
C LEU A 156 6.62 15.05 19.56
N GLN A 157 7.10 14.87 18.33
CA GLN A 157 7.87 13.69 17.95
C GLN A 157 9.19 13.59 18.73
N LEU A 158 9.93 14.69 18.82
CA LEU A 158 11.19 14.73 19.58
C LEU A 158 11.00 14.42 21.06
N GLU A 159 9.93 14.95 21.68
CA GLU A 159 9.60 14.66 23.08
C GLU A 159 9.28 13.18 23.28
N LYS A 160 8.46 12.58 22.40
CA LYS A 160 8.15 11.14 22.42
C LYS A 160 9.39 10.28 22.27
N GLU A 161 10.27 10.61 21.34
CA GLU A 161 11.53 9.88 21.14
C GLU A 161 12.44 9.97 22.39
N ALA A 162 12.52 11.15 23.03
CA ALA A 162 13.29 11.32 24.25
C ALA A 162 12.70 10.51 25.42
N GLU A 163 11.36 10.48 25.56
CA GLU A 163 10.67 9.67 26.55
C GLU A 163 10.87 8.17 26.31
N GLU A 164 10.72 7.71 25.06
CA GLU A 164 11.00 6.32 24.69
C GLU A 164 12.44 5.92 25.01
N GLN A 165 13.41 6.79 24.72
CA GLN A 165 14.81 6.50 25.04
C GLN A 165 15.05 6.42 26.55
N ARG A 166 14.39 7.26 27.36
CA ARG A 166 14.44 7.19 28.83
C ARG A 166 13.84 5.88 29.33
N LEU A 167 12.65 5.52 28.86
CA LEU A 167 11.98 4.25 29.20
C LEU A 167 12.83 3.04 28.80
N ARG A 168 13.40 3.03 27.59
CA ARG A 168 14.29 1.97 27.12
C ARG A 168 15.52 1.81 28.02
N LYS A 169 16.08 2.90 28.55
CA LYS A 169 17.21 2.85 29.50
C LYS A 169 16.78 2.28 30.85
N GLN A 170 15.63 2.70 31.37
CA GLN A 170 15.08 2.16 32.63
C GLN A 170 14.80 0.66 32.51
N ILE A 171 14.14 0.23 31.44
CA ILE A 171 13.86 -1.18 31.16
C ILE A 171 15.16 -1.99 31.08
N ARG A 172 16.21 -1.49 30.39
CA ARG A 172 17.50 -2.18 30.35
C ARG A 172 18.12 -2.33 31.74
N ALA A 173 18.11 -1.28 32.55
CA ALA A 173 18.64 -1.31 33.91
C ALA A 173 17.89 -2.32 34.80
N GLU A 174 16.54 -2.33 34.74
CA GLU A 174 15.71 -3.29 35.45
C GLU A 174 15.95 -4.74 34.99
N LEU A 175 16.07 -4.96 33.69
CA LEU A 175 16.37 -6.28 33.12
C LEU A 175 17.77 -6.76 33.52
N GLU A 176 18.78 -5.89 33.48
CA GLU A 176 20.13 -6.22 33.94
C GLU A 176 20.15 -6.56 35.44
N GLN A 177 19.36 -5.85 36.26
CA GLN A 177 19.23 -6.18 37.68
C GLN A 177 18.58 -7.56 37.87
N LYS A 178 17.45 -7.83 37.20
CA LYS A 178 16.80 -9.16 37.27
C LYS A 178 17.73 -10.28 36.82
N MET A 179 18.48 -10.07 35.74
CA MET A 179 19.50 -11.03 35.27
C MET A 179 20.58 -11.29 36.34
N ARG A 180 21.05 -10.24 37.04
CA ARG A 180 22.01 -10.41 38.15
C ARG A 180 21.40 -11.12 39.34
N GLU A 181 20.15 -10.85 39.68
CA GLU A 181 19.43 -11.54 40.77
C GLU A 181 19.24 -13.03 40.47
N GLU A 182 18.83 -13.38 39.25
CA GLU A 182 18.69 -14.76 38.79
C GLU A 182 20.05 -15.48 38.73
N GLN A 183 21.10 -14.83 38.22
CA GLN A 183 22.46 -15.40 38.18
C GLN A 183 23.09 -15.51 39.57
N GLY A 184 22.89 -14.53 40.45
CA GLY A 184 23.38 -14.51 41.84
C GLY A 184 22.65 -15.53 42.72
N GLY A 185 21.35 -15.71 42.53
CA GLY A 185 20.56 -16.79 43.15
C GLY A 185 20.98 -18.18 42.67
N ASN A 186 21.36 -18.31 41.38
CA ASN A 186 21.92 -19.54 40.82
C ASN A 186 23.37 -19.80 41.29
N LEU A 187 24.17 -18.76 41.52
CA LEU A 187 25.52 -18.87 42.10
C LEU A 187 25.49 -19.26 43.59
N LEU A 188 24.58 -18.68 44.39
CA LEU A 188 24.42 -19.05 45.80
C LEU A 188 23.87 -20.47 45.95
N SER A 189 22.90 -20.88 45.13
CA SER A 189 22.38 -22.25 45.15
C SER A 189 23.37 -23.30 44.61
N SER A 190 24.26 -22.92 43.67
CA SER A 190 25.34 -23.80 43.21
C SER A 190 26.58 -23.82 44.13
N ALA A 191 26.81 -22.76 44.92
CA ALA A 191 27.87 -22.71 45.93
C ALA A 191 27.52 -23.43 47.24
N LEU A 192 26.23 -23.49 47.59
CA LEU A 192 25.72 -24.21 48.78
C LEU A 192 25.40 -25.69 48.53
N MET A 193 25.55 -26.18 47.31
CA MET A 193 25.53 -27.63 47.07
C MET A 193 26.84 -28.22 47.63
N PRO A 194 26.81 -29.02 48.72
CA PRO A 194 27.98 -29.81 49.05
C PRO A 194 28.28 -30.69 47.83
N LYS A 195 29.51 -30.63 47.32
CA LYS A 195 30.03 -31.62 46.38
C LYS A 195 29.86 -33.01 47.02
N LYS A 196 28.71 -33.65 46.83
CA LYS A 196 28.58 -35.10 46.93
C LYS A 196 29.44 -35.64 45.81
N LYS A 197 30.72 -35.91 46.14
CA LYS A 197 31.58 -36.78 45.36
C LYS A 197 30.85 -38.11 45.21
N ASN A 198 30.18 -38.30 44.09
CA ASN A 198 29.82 -39.62 43.59
C ASN A 198 31.12 -40.32 43.17
N ILE A 199 31.91 -40.76 44.16
CA ILE A 199 32.99 -41.73 43.99
C ILE A 199 32.60 -42.94 44.83
N SER A 200 31.52 -43.63 44.44
CA SER A 200 31.08 -44.86 45.10
C SER A 200 30.35 -45.82 44.17
N GLY A 201 30.71 -45.83 42.87
CA GLY A 201 30.23 -46.84 41.91
C GLY A 201 31.25 -47.92 41.56
N ASN A 202 32.54 -47.57 41.51
CA ASN A 202 33.57 -48.46 40.92
C ASN A 202 34.37 -49.27 41.96
N ILE A 203 34.49 -48.82 43.21
CA ILE A 203 35.28 -49.55 44.23
C ILE A 203 34.46 -50.72 44.81
N THR A 204 33.16 -50.53 45.00
CA THR A 204 32.24 -51.57 45.51
C THR A 204 32.06 -52.71 44.51
N THR A 205 32.02 -52.42 43.21
CA THR A 205 31.93 -53.45 42.15
C THR A 205 33.21 -54.27 42.05
N ILE A 206 34.39 -53.66 42.18
CA ILE A 206 35.67 -54.39 42.20
C ILE A 206 35.79 -55.27 43.45
N LEU A 207 35.41 -54.77 44.63
CA LEU A 207 35.44 -55.55 45.87
C LEU A 207 34.50 -56.76 45.82
N LEU A 208 33.31 -56.62 45.20
CA LEU A 208 32.35 -57.71 45.05
C LEU A 208 32.85 -58.78 44.08
N MET A 209 33.50 -58.39 42.98
CA MET A 209 34.18 -59.33 42.08
C MET A 209 35.29 -60.12 42.78
N VAL A 210 36.13 -59.46 43.57
CA VAL A 210 37.20 -60.15 44.32
C VAL A 210 36.62 -61.13 45.34
N ALA A 211 35.53 -60.77 46.03
CA ALA A 211 34.87 -61.67 46.96
C ALA A 211 34.32 -62.93 46.28
N VAL A 212 33.71 -62.80 45.09
CA VAL A 212 33.22 -63.96 44.31
C VAL A 212 34.37 -64.87 43.89
N PHE A 213 35.51 -64.31 43.48
CA PHE A 213 36.70 -65.09 43.14
C PHE A 213 37.25 -65.85 44.36
N VAL A 214 37.31 -65.23 45.53
CA VAL A 214 37.80 -65.88 46.76
C VAL A 214 36.86 -67.02 47.18
N ILE A 215 35.54 -66.80 47.12
CA ILE A 215 34.55 -67.84 47.43
C ILE A 215 34.64 -69.00 46.43
N SER A 216 34.78 -68.71 45.13
CA SER A 216 34.94 -69.73 44.10
C SER A 216 36.22 -70.54 44.28
N PHE A 217 37.31 -69.91 44.70
CA PHE A 217 38.58 -70.60 44.99
C PHE A 217 38.48 -71.51 46.23
N ILE A 218 37.75 -71.09 47.27
CA ILE A 218 37.53 -71.91 48.47
C ILE A 218 36.67 -73.13 48.12
N ILE A 219 35.61 -72.97 47.33
CA ILE A 219 34.75 -74.08 46.89
C ILE A 219 35.55 -75.07 46.04
N ALA A 220 36.38 -74.60 45.10
CA ALA A 220 37.21 -75.47 44.26
C ALA A 220 38.31 -76.23 45.04
N ARG A 221 38.68 -75.76 46.23
CA ARG A 221 39.66 -76.44 47.10
C ARG A 221 39.01 -77.50 48.00
N PHE A 222 37.70 -77.43 48.21
CA PHE A 222 36.92 -78.36 49.02
C PHE A 222 36.11 -79.37 48.21
N LEU A 223 36.19 -79.32 46.86
CA LEU A 223 35.63 -80.30 45.94
C LEU A 223 36.71 -81.29 45.47
#